data_AF-A0A527XVQ4-F1
#
_entry.id   AF-A0A527XVQ4-F1
#
_cell.length_a   1.000
_cell.length_b   1.000
_cell.length_c   1.000
_cell.angle_alpha   90.00
_cell.angle_beta   90.00
_cell.angle_gamma   90.00
#
_symmetry.space_group_name_H-M   'P 1'
#
loop_
_entity.id
_entity.type
_entity.pdbx_description
1 polymer ?
#
loop_
_entity_poly.entity_id
_entity_poly.type
_entity_poly.pdbx_seq_one_letter_code
_entity_poly.pdbx_strand_id
1 'polypeptide(L)'
;AWGCGFPDAVPAAQYTAVSFAQPIRRVFGGFAFRSRETVDMPAPGALEPARLKVEMHDVAWEIFYQPITGAIDFATERLNHLQFLTIRRYLTLVFLYLVILLLVLALWP
;
A
#
# COMPACT_ATOMS: atom_id res chain seq x y z
N ALA A 1 30.83 4.00 -11.51
CA ALA A 1 30.01 4.80 -12.46
C ALA A 1 30.92 5.59 -13.41
N TRP A 2 30.38 6.13 -14.51
CA TRP A 2 31.15 6.87 -15.55
C TRP A 2 31.72 8.22 -15.09
N GLY A 3 31.23 8.75 -13.95
CA GLY A 3 31.79 9.96 -13.33
C GLY A 3 31.62 11.25 -14.14
N CYS A 4 30.85 11.21 -15.24
CA CYS A 4 30.71 12.33 -16.20
C CYS A 4 32.06 12.93 -16.64
N GLY A 5 33.13 12.13 -16.67
CA GLY A 5 34.48 12.59 -17.03
C GLY A 5 35.34 13.12 -15.87
N PHE A 6 34.86 13.10 -14.62
CA PHE A 6 35.67 13.44 -13.45
C PHE A 6 36.49 12.24 -12.94
N PRO A 7 37.74 12.46 -12.48
CA PRO A 7 38.63 11.40 -12.02
C PRO A 7 38.23 10.83 -10.66
N ASP A 8 37.61 11.64 -9.80
CA ASP A 8 37.24 11.25 -8.45
C ASP A 8 35.88 10.56 -8.41
N ALA A 9 35.85 9.38 -7.77
CA ALA A 9 34.62 8.65 -7.53
C ALA A 9 33.83 9.31 -6.39
N VAL A 10 33.00 10.30 -6.73
CA VAL A 10 32.10 10.94 -5.77
C VAL A 10 30.77 10.19 -5.65
N PRO A 11 30.17 10.06 -4.44
CA PRO A 11 28.88 9.39 -4.25
C PRO A 11 27.76 9.96 -5.11
N ALA A 12 27.75 11.28 -5.34
CA ALA A 12 26.75 11.96 -6.16
C ALA A 12 26.77 11.56 -7.65
N ALA A 13 27.89 11.01 -8.14
CA ALA A 13 28.04 10.55 -9.52
C ALA A 13 27.70 9.05 -9.67
N GLN A 14 27.27 8.37 -8.60
CA GLN A 14 26.87 6.98 -8.66
C GLN A 14 25.39 6.83 -8.97
N TYR A 15 25.03 5.70 -9.59
CA TYR A 15 23.63 5.33 -9.75
C TYR A 15 23.01 5.06 -8.39
N THR A 16 21.85 5.68 -8.15
CA THR A 16 21.07 5.46 -6.94
C THR A 16 20.07 4.34 -7.16
N ALA A 17 19.47 3.82 -6.08
CA ALA A 17 18.37 2.86 -6.18
C ALA A 17 17.23 3.35 -7.10
N VAL A 18 16.99 4.66 -7.15
CA VAL A 18 16.00 5.27 -8.05
C VAL A 18 16.38 5.03 -9.51
N SER A 19 17.64 5.26 -9.90
CA SER A 19 18.13 5.00 -11.26
C SER A 19 18.02 3.51 -11.63
N PHE A 20 18.34 2.61 -10.70
CA PHE A 20 18.22 1.16 -10.92
C PHE A 20 16.76 0.70 -11.09
N ALA A 21 15.81 1.32 -10.38
CA ALA A 21 14.39 0.98 -10.48
C ALA A 21 13.69 1.61 -11.70
N GLN A 22 14.35 2.52 -12.43
CA GLN A 22 13.74 3.25 -13.54
C GLN A 22 13.24 2.35 -14.70
N PRO A 23 13.99 1.32 -15.16
CA PRO A 23 13.51 0.44 -16.23
C PRO A 23 12.27 -0.35 -15.82
N ILE A 24 12.25 -0.84 -14.58
CA ILE A 24 11.11 -1.57 -14.01
C ILE A 24 9.88 -0.65 -13.98
N ARG A 25 10.03 0.61 -13.52
CA ARG A 25 8.95 1.60 -13.53
C ARG A 25 8.50 1.96 -14.94
N ARG A 26 9.38 2.04 -15.93
CA ARG A 26 8.98 2.29 -17.33
C ARG A 26 8.18 1.15 -17.94
N VAL A 27 8.53 -0.11 -17.63
CA VAL A 27 7.86 -1.29 -18.19
C VAL A 27 6.54 -1.58 -17.46
N PHE A 28 6.57 -1.60 -16.13
CA PHE A 28 5.42 -1.98 -15.29
C PHE A 28 4.58 -0.80 -14.81
N GLY A 29 5.05 0.43 -15.01
CA GLY A 29 4.38 1.65 -14.56
C GLY A 29 3.04 1.90 -15.20
N GLY A 30 2.85 1.53 -16.47
CA GLY A 30 1.56 1.71 -17.14
C GLY A 30 0.51 0.68 -16.72
N PHE A 31 0.92 -0.56 -16.47
CA PHE A 31 0.02 -1.68 -16.20
C PHE A 31 -0.26 -1.92 -14.71
N ALA A 32 0.78 -1.89 -13.87
CA ALA A 32 0.66 -2.27 -12.47
C ALA A 32 0.66 -1.07 -11.51
N PHE A 33 1.51 -0.05 -11.76
CA PHE A 33 1.85 0.94 -10.73
C PHE A 33 1.52 2.41 -11.04
N ARG A 34 0.68 2.66 -12.07
CA ARG A 34 0.33 3.99 -12.61
C ARG A 34 1.43 5.03 -12.36
N SER A 35 2.67 4.68 -12.72
CA SER A 35 3.84 5.42 -12.24
C SER A 35 4.09 6.64 -13.12
N ARG A 36 4.22 7.83 -12.54
CA ARG A 36 4.49 9.07 -13.25
C ARG A 36 5.85 9.62 -12.87
N GLU A 37 6.70 9.81 -13.87
CA GLU A 37 8.02 10.45 -13.71
C GLU A 37 7.98 11.84 -14.33
N THR A 38 8.33 12.87 -13.55
CA THR A 38 8.49 14.24 -14.04
C THR A 38 9.93 14.68 -13.79
N VAL A 39 10.62 15.09 -14.86
CA VAL A 39 11.99 15.59 -14.81
C VAL A 39 11.94 17.10 -15.04
N ASP A 40 12.46 17.85 -14.09
CA ASP A 40 12.71 19.28 -14.21
C ASP A 40 14.19 19.48 -14.50
N MET A 41 14.49 19.90 -15.72
CA MET A 41 15.87 20.11 -16.20
C MET A 41 16.09 21.61 -16.41
N PRO A 42 16.91 22.26 -15.56
CA PRO A 42 17.21 23.67 -15.70
C PRO A 42 18.04 23.94 -16.97
N ALA A 43 17.94 25.16 -17.49
CA ALA A 43 18.63 25.54 -18.71
C ALA A 43 20.17 25.45 -18.55
N PRO A 44 20.92 25.18 -19.63
CA PRO A 44 22.38 25.15 -19.57
C PRO A 44 22.94 26.47 -19.02
N GLY A 45 23.76 26.39 -17.96
CA GLY A 45 24.34 27.55 -17.27
C GLY A 45 23.54 28.05 -16.06
N ALA A 46 22.34 27.55 -15.81
CA ALA A 46 21.64 27.78 -14.55
C ALA A 46 22.28 26.97 -13.41
N LEU A 47 22.40 27.58 -12.22
CA LEU A 47 22.98 26.97 -11.02
C LEU A 47 21.98 26.09 -10.24
N GLU A 48 20.74 26.00 -10.73
CA GLU A 48 19.70 25.23 -10.08
C GLU A 48 19.91 23.73 -10.28
N PRO A 49 19.60 22.89 -9.28
CA PRO A 49 19.71 21.45 -9.42
C PRO A 49 18.55 20.90 -10.24
N ALA A 50 18.82 19.93 -11.12
CA ALA A 50 17.79 19.14 -11.76
C ALA A 50 16.98 18.34 -10.71
N ARG A 51 15.66 18.26 -10.89
CA ARG A 51 14.78 17.55 -9.95
C ARG A 51 14.01 16.44 -10.66
N LEU A 52 14.03 15.25 -10.06
CA LEU A 52 13.22 14.12 -10.48
C LEU A 52 12.11 13.91 -9.46
N LYS A 53 10.85 14.00 -9.89
CA LYS A 53 9.67 13.64 -9.09
C LYS A 53 9.09 12.33 -9.61
N VAL A 54 8.86 11.39 -8.69
CA VAL A 54 8.32 10.06 -8.99
C VAL A 54 7.08 9.85 -8.13
N GLU A 55 5.94 9.64 -8.79
CA GLU A 55 4.69 9.24 -8.14
C GLU A 55 4.39 7.80 -8.55
N MET A 56 4.07 6.94 -7.59
CA MET A 56 3.62 5.56 -7.83
C MET A 56 2.31 5.32 -7.10
N HIS A 57 1.41 4.62 -7.77
CA HIS A 57 0.06 4.33 -7.29
C HIS A 57 -0.27 2.88 -7.63
N ASP A 58 -0.45 2.05 -6.61
CA ASP A 58 -0.62 0.62 -6.80
C ASP A 58 -2.09 0.33 -7.11
N VAL A 59 -2.37 0.20 -8.40
CA VAL A 59 -3.73 0.06 -8.92
C VAL A 59 -4.37 -1.24 -8.43
N ALA A 60 -3.60 -2.32 -8.30
CA ALA A 60 -4.12 -3.59 -7.80
C ALA A 60 -4.44 -3.48 -6.31
N TRP A 61 -3.55 -2.89 -5.51
CA TRP A 61 -3.78 -2.68 -4.09
C TRP A 61 -5.02 -1.81 -3.83
N GLU A 62 -5.18 -0.73 -4.57
CA GLU A 62 -6.28 0.21 -4.38
C GLU A 62 -7.62 -0.33 -4.88
N ILE A 63 -7.62 -1.16 -5.92
CA ILE A 63 -8.86 -1.79 -6.42
C ILE A 63 -9.28 -2.97 -5.54
N PHE A 64 -8.33 -3.77 -5.04
CA PHE A 64 -8.66 -5.00 -4.33
C PHE A 64 -8.60 -4.84 -2.81
N TYR A 65 -7.51 -4.30 -2.26
CA TYR A 65 -7.30 -4.28 -0.81
C TYR A 65 -7.98 -3.10 -0.12
N GLN A 66 -7.92 -1.89 -0.68
CA GLN A 66 -8.59 -0.73 -0.07
C GLN A 66 -10.11 -0.90 0.17
N PRO A 67 -10.91 -1.46 -0.76
CA PRO A 67 -12.33 -1.66 -0.47
C PRO A 67 -12.56 -2.75 0.58
N ILE A 68 -11.68 -3.77 0.65
CA ILE A 68 -11.77 -4.81 1.68
C ILE A 68 -11.50 -4.20 3.07
N THR A 69 -10.47 -3.36 3.20
CA THR A 69 -10.19 -2.67 4.47
C THR A 69 -11.35 -1.76 4.85
N GLY A 70 -11.90 -1.01 3.90
CA GLY A 70 -13.09 -0.18 4.15
C GLY A 70 -14.33 -0.98 4.56
N ALA A 71 -14.53 -2.17 3.97
CA ALA A 71 -15.62 -3.06 4.35
C ALA A 71 -15.43 -3.64 5.76
N ILE A 72 -14.20 -4.02 6.12
CA ILE A 72 -13.85 -4.49 7.47
C ILE A 72 -14.05 -3.39 8.49
N ASP A 73 -13.63 -2.15 8.21
CA ASP A 73 -13.80 -1.01 9.10
C ASP A 73 -15.29 -0.71 9.32
N PHE A 74 -16.09 -0.71 8.25
CA PHE A 74 -17.54 -0.55 8.34
C PHE A 74 -18.21 -1.67 9.15
N ALA A 75 -17.82 -2.92 8.91
CA ALA A 75 -18.32 -4.06 9.65
C ALA A 75 -17.94 -3.96 11.14
N THR A 76 -16.70 -3.58 11.42
CA THR A 76 -16.17 -3.43 12.78
C THR A 76 -16.90 -2.32 13.51
N GLU A 77 -17.09 -1.15 12.91
CA GLU A 77 -17.84 -0.04 13.51
C GLU A 77 -19.30 -0.45 13.82
N ARG A 78 -19.93 -1.17 12.88
CA ARG A 78 -21.30 -1.66 13.07
C ARG A 78 -21.40 -2.71 14.17
N LEU A 79 -20.41 -3.60 14.30
CA LEU A 79 -20.30 -4.60 15.36
C LEU A 79 -19.97 -3.97 16.71
N ASN A 80 -19.11 -2.95 16.73
CA ASN A 80 -18.72 -2.22 17.92
C ASN A 80 -19.95 -1.52 18.54
N HIS A 81 -20.80 -0.92 17.70
CA HIS A 81 -22.10 -0.40 18.13
C HIS A 81 -23.03 -1.49 18.70
N LEU A 82 -22.89 -2.76 18.32
CA LEU A 82 -23.63 -3.87 18.94
C LEU A 82 -23.06 -4.27 20.30
N GLN A 83 -21.75 -4.09 20.50
CA GLN A 83 -21.03 -4.44 21.72
C GLN A 83 -21.27 -3.43 22.86
N PHE A 84 -21.50 -2.16 22.54
CA PHE A 84 -21.74 -1.10 23.54
C PHE A 84 -23.14 -1.04 24.14
N LEU A 85 -24.12 -1.84 23.68
CA LEU A 85 -25.49 -1.81 24.21
C LEU A 85 -25.88 -3.10 24.94
N THR A 86 -25.76 -3.05 26.26
CA THR A 86 -26.43 -3.87 27.29
C THR A 86 -25.93 -5.32 27.50
N ILE A 87 -25.74 -5.68 28.78
CA ILE A 87 -25.36 -7.03 29.27
C ILE A 87 -26.25 -8.14 28.67
N ARG A 88 -27.53 -7.85 28.40
CA ARG A 88 -28.49 -8.80 27.81
C ARG A 88 -28.02 -9.34 26.45
N ARG A 89 -27.49 -8.47 25.58
CA ARG A 89 -27.09 -8.83 24.21
C ARG A 89 -25.82 -9.69 24.20
N TYR A 90 -24.89 -9.40 25.11
CA TYR A 90 -23.70 -10.21 25.33
C TYR A 90 -24.06 -11.64 25.78
N LEU A 91 -24.95 -11.76 26.78
CA LEU A 91 -25.40 -13.08 27.25
C LEU A 91 -26.10 -13.88 26.17
N THR A 92 -26.95 -13.25 25.34
CA THR A 92 -27.58 -13.93 24.20
C THR A 92 -26.55 -14.39 23.16
N LEU A 93 -25.54 -13.57 22.85
CA LEU A 93 -24.46 -13.94 21.93
C LEU A 93 -23.68 -15.17 22.40
N VAL A 94 -23.26 -15.16 23.68
CA VAL A 94 -22.53 -16.30 24.27
C VAL A 94 -23.40 -17.55 24.31
N PHE A 95 -24.67 -17.44 24.70
CA PHE A 95 -25.60 -18.57 24.68
C PHE A 95 -25.74 -19.17 23.28
N LEU A 96 -25.93 -18.34 22.26
CA LEU A 96 -26.08 -18.78 20.87
C LEU A 96 -24.77 -19.43 20.35
N TYR A 97 -23.61 -18.85 20.68
CA TYR A 97 -22.31 -19.43 20.37
C TYR A 97 -22.15 -20.83 20.99
N LEU A 98 -22.52 -21.02 22.26
CA LEU A 98 -22.48 -22.32 22.92
C LEU A 98 -23.43 -23.34 22.29
N VAL A 99 -24.67 -22.92 21.94
CA VAL A 99 -25.63 -23.79 21.25
C VAL A 99 -25.11 -24.22 19.88
N ILE A 100 -24.52 -23.30 19.11
CA ILE A 100 -23.89 -23.61 17.82
C ILE A 100 -22.72 -24.57 18.02
N LEU A 101 -21.83 -24.31 18.97
CA LEU A 101 -20.69 -25.17 19.26
C LEU A 101 -21.15 -26.60 19.59
N LEU A 102 -22.20 -26.70 20.42
CA LEU A 102 -22.78 -27.98 20.80
C LEU A 102 -23.46 -28.67 19.61
N LEU A 103 -24.15 -27.94 18.74
CA LEU A 103 -24.71 -28.45 17.49
C LEU A 103 -23.62 -28.97 16.55
N VAL A 104 -22.54 -28.20 16.36
CA VAL A 104 -21.40 -28.62 15.53
C VAL A 104 -20.78 -29.90 16.08
N LEU A 105 -20.54 -29.99 17.39
CA LEU A 105 -20.04 -31.21 18.02
C LEU A 105 -21.02 -32.39 17.93
N ALA A 106 -22.32 -32.14 18.05
CA ALA A 106 -23.33 -33.19 17.96
C ALA A 106 -23.56 -33.69 16.52
N LEU A 107 -23.31 -32.84 15.52
CA LEU A 107 -23.41 -33.16 14.10
C LEU A 107 -22.07 -33.64 13.52
N TRP A 108 -20.97 -33.51 14.26
CA TRP A 108 -19.68 -34.04 13.88
C TRP A 108 -19.67 -35.56 14.13
N PRO A 109 -19.43 -36.39 13.11
CA PRO A 109 -19.39 -37.85 13.26
C PRO A 109 -18.20 -38.35 14.08
#